data_AF-A0A329LC97-F1
#
_entry.id   AF-A0A329LC97-F1
#
_cell.length_a   1.000
_cell.length_b   1.000
_cell.length_c   1.000
_cell.angle_alpha   90.00
_cell.angle_beta   90.00
_cell.angle_gamma   90.00
#
_symmetry.space_group_name_H-M   'P 1'
#
loop_
_entity.id
_entity.type
_entity.pdbx_description
1 polymer ?
#
loop_
_entity_poly.entity_id
_entity_poly.type
_entity_poly.pdbx_seq_one_letter_code
_entity_poly.pdbx_strand_id
1 'polypeptide(L)' 'PLDDAEGYLIDGEFGVRVTWGGVYVHSAPWSVDAQGAANVSHGCINLSPEKAEWYFDMVRVGDPVTVQA' A
#
# COMPACT_ATOMS: atom_id res chain seq x y z
N PRO A 1 12.16 -12.65 -7.24
CA PRO A 1 11.50 -13.68 -8.07
C PRO A 1 10.40 -14.35 -7.26
N LEU A 2 9.34 -14.90 -7.84
CA LEU A 2 8.24 -15.49 -7.05
C LEU A 2 8.66 -16.77 -6.30
N ASP A 3 9.76 -17.39 -6.70
CA ASP A 3 10.40 -18.57 -6.10
C ASP A 3 11.44 -18.21 -5.02
N ASP A 4 11.65 -16.92 -4.74
CA ASP A 4 12.50 -16.45 -3.65
C ASP A 4 11.77 -16.58 -2.29
N ALA A 5 12.50 -16.78 -1.20
CA ALA A 5 11.92 -16.87 0.14
C ALA A 5 11.16 -15.59 0.55
N GLU A 6 11.60 -14.44 0.05
CA GLU A 6 10.94 -13.13 0.27
C GLU A 6 10.04 -12.73 -0.93
N GLY A 7 9.85 -13.63 -1.90
CA GLY A 7 8.99 -13.42 -3.05
C GLY A 7 7.51 -13.37 -2.65
N TYR A 8 6.74 -12.45 -3.26
CA TYR A 8 5.30 -12.35 -3.00
C TYR A 8 4.50 -12.09 -4.27
N LEU A 9 3.29 -12.66 -4.30
CA LEU A 9 2.21 -12.31 -5.21
C LEU A 9 0.99 -12.01 -4.36
N ILE A 10 0.51 -10.77 -4.42
CA ILE A 10 -0.61 -10.31 -3.60
C ILE A 10 -1.76 -9.95 -4.54
N ASP A 11 -2.91 -10.57 -4.32
CA ASP A 11 -4.19 -10.04 -4.81
C ASP A 11 -4.70 -9.06 -3.75
N GLY A 12 -4.55 -7.77 -4.02
CA GLY A 12 -4.75 -6.70 -3.05
C GLY A 12 -6.05 -5.94 -3.28
N GLU A 13 -6.59 -5.39 -2.20
CA GLU A 13 -7.82 -4.59 -2.23
C GLU A 13 -7.52 -3.09 -2.10
N PHE A 14 -8.43 -2.27 -2.64
CA PHE A 14 -8.39 -0.80 -2.52
C PHE A 14 -7.08 -0.15 -3.00
N GLY A 15 -6.54 -0.66 -4.11
CA GLY A 15 -5.27 -0.20 -4.66
C GLY A 15 -5.37 1.13 -5.40
N VAL A 16 -4.68 2.15 -4.90
CA VAL A 16 -4.50 3.45 -5.57
C VAL A 16 -3.06 3.58 -6.06
N ARG A 17 -2.86 3.62 -7.38
CA ARG A 17 -1.52 3.71 -7.98
C ARG A 17 -0.92 5.10 -7.77
N VAL A 18 0.30 5.15 -7.24
CA VAL A 18 1.06 6.39 -7.03
C VAL A 18 2.14 6.58 -8.09
N THR A 19 2.83 5.50 -8.48
CA THR A 19 3.89 5.57 -9.52
C THR A 19 3.72 4.49 -10.57
N TRP A 20 4.23 4.74 -11.77
CA TRP A 20 4.29 3.74 -12.85
C TRP A 20 5.32 2.63 -12.58
N GLY A 21 6.21 2.83 -11.59
CA GLY A 21 7.11 1.78 -11.08
C GLY A 21 6.41 0.75 -10.19
N GLY A 22 5.13 0.93 -9.87
CA GLY A 22 4.34 -0.04 -9.12
C GLY A 22 4.18 0.27 -7.62
N VAL A 23 4.37 1.52 -7.19
CA VAL A 23 4.02 1.94 -5.82
C VAL A 23 2.52 2.21 -5.72
N TYR A 24 1.88 1.67 -4.69
CA TYR A 24 0.46 1.86 -4.39
C TYR A 24 0.24 2.28 -2.93
N VAL A 25 -0.86 3.00 -2.69
CA VAL A 25 -1.56 2.96 -1.39
C VAL A 25 -2.57 1.81 -1.46
N HIS A 26 -2.59 0.89 -0.49
CA HIS A 26 -3.52 -0.25 -0.52
C HIS A 26 -3.80 -0.86 0.86
N SER A 27 -4.79 -1.75 0.91
CA SER A 27 -5.11 -2.57 2.07
C SER A 27 -4.02 -3.60 2.35
N ALA A 28 -3.54 -3.65 3.60
CA ALA A 28 -2.51 -4.57 4.06
C ALA A 28 -2.85 -5.12 5.46
N PRO A 29 -3.86 -5.99 5.59
CA PRO A 29 -4.28 -6.55 6.88
C PRO A 29 -3.15 -7.31 7.60
N TRP A 30 -2.22 -7.90 6.86
CA TRP A 30 -1.08 -8.65 7.40
C TRP A 30 -0.03 -7.79 8.12
N SER A 31 -0.09 -6.46 7.99
CA SER A 31 0.93 -5.56 8.56
C SER A 31 0.37 -4.52 9.53
N VAL A 32 -0.88 -4.67 10.01
CA VAL A 32 -1.55 -3.67 10.86
C VAL A 32 -0.75 -3.36 12.12
N ASP A 33 -0.15 -4.37 12.76
CA ASP A 33 0.63 -4.20 13.99
C ASP A 33 1.89 -3.32 13.80
N ALA A 34 2.39 -3.19 12.57
CA ALA A 34 3.54 -2.35 12.24
C ALA A 34 3.14 -0.94 11.79
N GLN A 35 1.88 -0.72 11.39
CA GLN A 35 1.44 0.53 10.78
C GLN A 35 1.50 1.69 11.80
N GLY A 36 2.27 2.72 11.47
CA GLY A 36 2.54 3.85 12.36
C GLY A 36 3.70 3.65 13.34
N ALA A 37 4.34 2.48 13.34
CA ALA A 37 5.46 2.15 14.22
C ALA A 37 6.73 1.72 13.47
N ALA A 38 6.59 0.97 12.37
CA ALA A 38 7.71 0.48 11.57
C ALA A 38 7.36 0.32 10.08
N ASN A 39 8.35 0.52 9.21
CA ASN A 39 8.21 0.35 7.76
C ASN A 39 8.55 -1.09 7.36
N VAL A 40 7.53 -1.87 6.97
CA VAL A 40 7.66 -3.32 6.68
C VAL A 40 7.16 -3.71 5.28
N SER A 41 6.86 -2.74 4.42
CA SER A 41 6.44 -2.99 3.04
C SER A 41 7.63 -3.06 2.08
N HIS A 42 7.36 -3.45 0.84
CA HIS A 42 8.32 -3.45 -0.26
C HIS A 42 8.33 -2.11 -1.03
N GLY A 43 7.87 -1.02 -0.41
CA GLY A 43 7.80 0.31 -0.99
C GLY A 43 6.38 0.87 -1.16
N CYS A 44 5.35 0.02 -1.09
CA CYS A 44 3.96 0.48 -1.03
C CYS A 44 3.63 1.16 0.31
N ILE A 45 2.57 1.96 0.30
CA ILE A 45 2.02 2.61 1.50
C ILE A 45 0.89 1.73 2.03
N ASN A 46 1.22 0.90 3.03
CA ASN A 46 0.30 -0.04 3.65
C ASN A 46 -0.68 0.68 4.59
N LEU A 47 -1.97 0.44 4.42
CA LEU A 47 -3.03 0.90 5.33
C LEU A 47 -3.84 -0.28 5.89
N SER A 48 -4.54 -0.07 7.00
CA SER A 48 -5.53 -1.03 7.48
C SER A 48 -6.69 -1.13 6.47
N PRO A 49 -7.44 -2.25 6.42
CA PRO A 49 -8.53 -2.40 5.45
C PRO A 49 -9.52 -1.22 5.46
N GLU A 50 -9.97 -0.81 6.64
CA GLU A 50 -10.90 0.32 6.82
C GLU A 50 -10.32 1.65 6.31
N LYS A 51 -9.02 1.91 6.55
CA LYS A 51 -8.37 3.13 6.08
C LYS A 51 -8.11 3.11 4.58
N ALA A 52 -7.80 1.94 4.03
CA ALA A 52 -7.60 1.76 2.59
C ALA A 52 -8.90 1.95 1.82
N GLU A 53 -10.00 1.35 2.29
CA GLU A 53 -11.35 1.55 1.74
C GLU A 53 -11.74 3.03 1.78
N TRP A 54 -11.64 3.66 2.95
CA TRP A 54 -11.94 5.09 3.09
C TRP A 54 -11.09 5.96 2.15
N TYR A 55 -9.79 5.68 2.05
CA TYR A 55 -8.90 6.45 1.17
C TYR A 55 -9.27 6.25 -0.30
N PHE A 56 -9.54 5.03 -0.72
CA PHE A 56 -9.92 4.67 -2.09
C PHE A 56 -11.23 5.35 -2.51
N ASP A 57 -12.22 5.40 -1.61
CA ASP A 57 -13.51 6.03 -1.89
C ASP A 57 -13.43 7.57 -1.98
N MET A 58 -12.46 8.16 -1.29
CA MET A 58 -12.32 9.61 -1.19
C MET A 58 -11.39 10.22 -2.23
N VAL A 59 -10.29 9.54 -2.57
CA VAL A 59 -9.25 10.05 -3.46
C VAL A 59 -9.68 9.96 -4.93
N ARG A 60 -9.18 10.88 -5.75
CA ARG A 60 -9.41 10.89 -7.19
C ARG A 60 -8.10 10.83 -7.97
N VAL A 61 -8.18 10.32 -9.19
CA VAL A 61 -7.05 10.38 -10.13
C VAL A 61 -6.67 11.84 -10.36
N GLY A 62 -5.42 12.18 -10.07
CA GLY A 62 -4.89 13.54 -10.16
C GLY A 62 -4.64 14.20 -8.81
N ASP A 63 -5.19 13.66 -7.71
CA ASP A 63 -4.88 14.15 -6.37
C ASP A 63 -3.39 13.87 -6.03
N PRO A 64 -2.67 14.85 -5.44
CA PRO A 64 -1.25 14.70 -5.18
C PRO A 64 -0.96 13.80 -3.98
N VAL A 65 0.08 12.98 -4.10
CA VAL A 65 0.68 12.21 -2.99
C VAL A 65 2.11 12.70 -2.80
N THR A 66 2.44 13.14 -1.58
CA THR A 66 3.78 13.61 -1.23
C THR A 66 4.39 12.66 -0.19
N VAL A 67 5.56 12.09 -0.50
CA VAL A 67 6.33 11.23 0.42
C VAL A 67 7.55 12.01 0.91
N GLN A 68 7.79 12.02 2.22
CA GLN A 68 8.89 12.73 2.87
C GLN A 68 9.49 11.85 3.99
N ALA A 69 10.75 12.10 4.34
CA ALA A 69 11.49 11.38 5.38
C ALA A 69 11.57 12.18 6.67
#